data_AF-A0A0F9C3K4-F1
#
_entry.id   AF-A0A0F9C3K4-F1
#
_cell.length_a   1.000
_cell.length_b   1.000
_cell.length_c   1.000
_cell.angle_alpha   90.00
_cell.angle_beta   90.00
_cell.angle_gamma   90.00
#
_symmetry.space_group_name_H-M   'P 1'
#
loop_
_entity.id
_entity.type
_entity.pdbx_description
1 polymer ?
#
loop_
_entity_poly.entity_id
_entity_poly.type
_entity_poly.pdbx_seq_one_letter_code
_entity_poly.pdbx_strand_id
1 'polypeptide(L)' 'GLGLPVVKQIMEQHGGGIEIKTSEIHGTKVCLWLPTS' A
#
# COMPACT_ATOMS: atom_id res chain seq x y z
N GLY A 1 4.83 -8.48 -13.31
CA GLY A 1 4.40 -7.96 -12.01
C GLY A 1 3.70 -6.64 -12.19
N LEU A 2 2.37 -6.65 -12.20
CA LEU A 2 1.54 -5.44 -12.42
C LEU A 2 0.71 -5.06 -11.18
N GLY A 3 0.54 -5.98 -10.21
CA GLY A 3 -0.39 -5.83 -9.10
C GLY A 3 -0.10 -4.62 -8.21
N LEU A 4 1.12 -4.52 -7.66
CA LEU A 4 1.44 -3.47 -6.69
C LEU A 4 1.42 -2.04 -7.28
N PRO A 5 1.93 -1.80 -8.51
CA PRO A 5 1.75 -0.52 -9.19
C PRO A 5 0.27 -0.15 -9.36
N VAL A 6 -0.58 -1.10 -9.77
CA VAL A 6 -2.02 -0.88 -9.93
C VAL A 6 -2.69 -0.57 -8.59
N VAL A 7 -2.37 -1.32 -7.54
CA VAL A 7 -2.90 -1.07 -6.18
C VAL A 7 -2.49 0.31 -5.68
N LYS A 8 -1.22 0.70 -5.85
CA LYS A 8 -0.74 2.04 -5.47
C LYS A 8 -1.54 3.13 -6.19
N GLN A 9 -1.71 3.00 -7.51
CA GLN A 9 -2.48 3.96 -8.30
C GLN A 9 -3.92 4.08 -7.81
N ILE A 10 -4.59 2.97 -7.51
CA ILE A 10 -5.97 2.97 -6.99
C ILE A 10 -6.03 3.69 -5.64
N MET A 11 -5.10 3.41 -4.72
CA MET A 11 -5.08 4.07 -3.41
C MET A 11 -4.88 5.58 -3.53
N GLU A 12 -3.94 6.02 -4.37
CA GLU A 12 -3.67 7.44 -4.61
C GLU A 12 -4.88 8.17 -5.24
N GLN A 13 -5.59 7.51 -6.16
CA GLN A 13 -6.81 8.06 -6.77
C GLN A 13 -7.94 8.31 -5.75
N HIS A 14 -7.96 7.60 -4.63
CA HIS A 14 -8.93 7.78 -3.54
C HIS A 14 -8.39 8.65 -2.40
N GLY A 15 -7.28 9.37 -2.62
CA GLY A 15 -6.63 10.21 -1.61
C GLY A 15 -5.98 9.41 -0.47
N GLY A 16 -5.90 8.09 -0.61
CA GLY A 16 -5.25 7.19 0.32
C GLY A 16 -3.79 6.92 -0.02
N GLY A 17 -3.24 5.90 0.62
CA GLY A 17 -1.87 5.50 0.40
C GLY A 17 -1.58 4.05 0.74
N ILE A 18 -0.35 3.65 0.40
CA ILE A 18 0.20 2.33 0.69
C ILE A 18 1.53 2.49 1.41
N GLU A 19 1.70 1.78 2.52
CA GLU A 19 2.97 1.66 3.24
C GLU A 19 3.42 0.20 3.22
N ILE A 20 4.69 -0.02 2.86
CA ILE A 20 5.30 -1.34 2.84
C ILE A 20 6.50 -1.31 3.78
N LYS A 21 6.43 -2.13 4.83
CA LYS A 21 7.53 -2.34 5.77
C LYS A 21 8.00 -3.78 5.62
N THR A 22 9.27 -3.96 5.30
CA THR A 22 9.88 -5.29 5.21
C THR A 22 10.92 -5.46 6.29
N SER A 23 10.98 -6.66 6.86
CA SER A 23 12.04 -7.10 7.76
C SER A 23 12.52 -8.45 7.26
N GLU A 24 13.84 -8.61 7.12
CA GLU A 24 14.44 -9.85 6.63
C GLU A 24 14.04 -11.08 7.45
N ILE A 25 13.79 -10.89 8.76
CA ILE A 25 13.47 -11.97 9.70
C ILE A 25 11.96 -12.09 9.95
N HIS A 26 11.20 -11.00 9.81
CA HIS A 26 9.77 -10.96 10.19
C HIS A 26 8.82 -10.88 8.99
N GLY A 27 9.35 -10.90 7.77
CA GLY A 27 8.57 -10.83 6.54
C GLY A 27 8.13 -9.41 6.17
N THR A 28 7.09 -9.31 5.35
CA THR A 28 6.61 -8.04 4.79
C THR A 28 5.22 -7.71 5.32
N LYS A 29 5.08 -6.49 5.84
CA LYS A 29 3.80 -5.90 6.22
C LYS A 29 3.40 -4.83 5.20
N VAL A 30 2.18 -4.94 4.68
CA VAL A 30 1.58 -3.97 3.77
C VAL A 30 0.38 -3.34 4.46
N CYS A 31 0.37 -2.02 4.57
CA CYS A 31 -0.74 -1.23 5.10
C CYS A 31 -1.33 -0.36 4.01
N LEU A 32 -2.66 -0.42 3.86
CA LEU A 32 -3.44 0.44 2.98
C LEU A 32 -4.33 1.30 3.87
N TRP A 33 -4.46 2.58 3.54
CA TRP A 33 -5.30 3.51 4.30
C TRP A 33 -6.03 4.46 3.38
N LEU A 34 -7.20 4.91 3.81
CA LEU A 34 -8.04 5.90 3.14
C LEU A 34 -8.39 7.01 4.15
N PRO A 35 -8.58 8.25 3.70
CA PRO A 35 -9.15 9.30 4.54
C PRO A 35 -10.55 8.92 5.02
N THR A 36 -10.91 9.36 6.22
CA THR A 36 -12.27 9.15 6.78
C THR A 36 -13.28 10.20 6.31
N SER A 37 -12.81 11.34 5.78
CA SER A 37 -13.61 12.47 5.30
C SER A 37 -12.79 13.33 4.35
#